data_AF-A0A2D9XVZ4-F1
#
_entry.id   AF-A0A2D9XVZ4-F1
#
_cell.length_a   1.000
_cell.length_b   1.000
_cell.length_c   1.000
_cell.angle_alpha   90.00
_cell.angle_beta   90.00
_cell.angle_gamma   90.00
#
_symmetry.space_group_name_H-M   'P 1'
#
loop_
_entity.id
_entity.type
_entity.pdbx_description
1 polymer ?
#
loop_
_entity_poly.entity_id
_entity_poly.type
_entity_poly.pdbx_seq_one_letter_code
_entity_poly.pdbx_strand_id
1 'polypeptide(L)'
;MRINSNIYGKEFMWSWLKNNWKKILKKAGKGNPLLKRVVESIGNILDSSQEKEVRKFFKQNPVRGTEMTLEQMLERVRIHSKFLSNLQKEFA
;
A
#
# COMPACT_ATOMS: atom_id res chain seq x y z
N MET A 1 2.63 -16.73 -8.11
CA MET A 1 3.69 -15.76 -7.72
C MET A 1 3.01 -14.42 -7.39
N ARG A 2 3.36 -13.78 -6.26
CA ARG A 2 2.78 -12.48 -5.89
C ARG A 2 3.59 -11.34 -6.52
N ILE A 3 2.98 -10.53 -7.39
CA ILE A 3 3.66 -9.43 -8.11
C ILE A 3 4.18 -8.37 -7.13
N ASN A 4 3.46 -8.10 -6.04
CA ASN A 4 3.86 -7.15 -5.01
C ASN A 4 5.03 -7.60 -4.12
N SER A 5 5.51 -8.84 -4.30
CA SER A 5 6.70 -9.37 -3.63
C SER A 5 7.92 -9.40 -4.56
N ASN A 6 7.77 -8.99 -5.82
CA ASN A 6 8.86 -8.89 -6.77
C ASN A 6 9.59 -7.53 -6.57
N ILE A 7 10.92 -7.55 -6.59
CA ILE A 7 11.76 -6.35 -6.46
C ILE A 7 11.42 -5.28 -7.50
N TYR A 8 11.18 -5.69 -8.75
CA TYR A 8 10.80 -4.79 -9.85
C TYR A 8 9.33 -4.36 -9.77
N GLY A 9 8.50 -5.09 -9.01
CA GLY A 9 7.10 -4.76 -8.80
C GLY A 9 6.93 -3.43 -8.08
N LYS A 10 7.85 -3.08 -7.18
CA LYS A 10 7.78 -1.83 -6.40
C LYS A 10 7.77 -0.59 -7.29
N GLU A 11 8.57 -0.59 -8.36
CA GLU A 11 8.81 0.58 -9.21
C GLU A 11 7.57 1.08 -9.94
N PHE A 12 6.74 0.17 -10.45
CA PHE A 12 5.60 0.54 -11.31
C PHE A 12 4.24 0.36 -10.63
N MET A 13 4.12 -0.53 -9.64
CA MET A 13 2.82 -1.05 -9.23
C MET A 13 1.97 0.01 -8.51
N TRP A 14 2.59 0.94 -7.77
CA TRP A 14 1.86 2.07 -7.18
C TRP A 14 1.26 2.99 -8.25
N SER A 15 2.06 3.36 -9.26
CA SER A 15 1.61 4.18 -10.39
C SER A 15 0.51 3.49 -11.19
N TRP A 16 0.68 2.20 -11.48
CA TRP A 16 -0.34 1.39 -12.17
C TRP A 16 -1.65 1.34 -11.36
N LEU A 17 -1.58 1.14 -10.05
CA LEU A 17 -2.74 1.05 -9.18
C LEU A 17 -3.52 2.37 -9.15
N LYS A 18 -2.85 3.51 -9.00
CA LYS A 18 -3.47 4.84 -9.08
C LYS A 18 -4.20 5.05 -10.41
N ASN A 19 -3.54 4.73 -11.53
CA ASN A 19 -4.08 4.93 -12.87
C ASN A 19 -5.30 4.04 -13.16
N ASN A 20 -5.37 2.86 -12.54
CA ASN A 20 -6.44 1.89 -12.78
C ASN A 20 -7.50 1.83 -11.66
N TRP A 21 -7.37 2.65 -10.62
CA TRP A 21 -8.19 2.55 -9.41
C TRP A 21 -9.70 2.59 -9.67
N LYS A 22 -10.17 3.51 -10.53
CA LYS A 22 -11.59 3.61 -10.89
C LYS A 22 -12.10 2.33 -11.56
N LYS A 23 -11.29 1.69 -12.41
CA LYS A 23 -11.65 0.42 -13.07
C LYS A 23 -11.69 -0.72 -12.06
N ILE A 24 -10.75 -0.75 -11.11
CA ILE A 24 -10.71 -1.74 -10.03
C ILE A 24 -11.96 -1.61 -9.16
N LEU A 25 -12.30 -0.40 -8.70
CA LEU A 25 -13.50 -0.16 -7.90
C LEU A 25 -14.78 -0.55 -8.64
N LYS A 26 -14.88 -0.21 -9.93
CA LYS A 26 -16.04 -0.59 -10.76
C LYS A 26 -16.18 -2.12 -10.88
N LYS A 27 -15.08 -2.84 -11.03
CA LYS A 27 -15.08 -4.32 -11.13
C LYS A 27 -15.32 -5.01 -9.79
N ALA A 28 -14.71 -4.52 -8.72
CA ALA A 28 -14.83 -5.11 -7.39
C ALA A 28 -16.24 -4.92 -6.81
N GLY A 29 -16.89 -3.80 -7.11
CA GLY A 29 -18.18 -3.44 -6.52
C GLY A 29 -18.03 -2.84 -5.12
N LYS A 30 -19.12 -2.23 -4.63
CA LYS A 30 -19.15 -1.58 -3.31
C LYS A 30 -19.16 -2.62 -2.19
N GLY A 31 -18.39 -2.40 -1.13
CA GLY A 31 -18.37 -3.27 0.04
C GLY A 31 -17.65 -4.62 -0.16
N ASN A 32 -16.91 -4.78 -1.26
CA ASN A 32 -16.22 -6.03 -1.54
C ASN A 32 -15.00 -6.24 -0.60
N PRO A 33 -14.92 -7.33 0.18
CA PRO A 33 -13.79 -7.64 1.03
C PRO A 33 -12.44 -7.73 0.30
N LEU A 34 -12.44 -7.96 -1.01
CA LEU A 34 -11.22 -7.95 -1.82
C LEU A 34 -10.53 -6.59 -1.82
N LEU A 35 -11.26 -5.49 -1.70
CA LEU A 35 -10.66 -4.15 -1.65
C LEU A 35 -9.80 -3.98 -0.38
N LYS A 36 -10.18 -4.60 0.74
CA LYS A 36 -9.35 -4.65 1.95
C LYS A 36 -7.99 -5.29 1.66
N ARG A 37 -7.97 -6.41 0.94
CA ARG A 37 -6.73 -7.10 0.54
C ARG A 37 -5.88 -6.24 -0.40
N VAL A 38 -6.51 -5.49 -1.30
CA VAL A 38 -5.79 -4.53 -2.17
C VAL A 38 -5.12 -3.45 -1.32
N VAL A 39 -5.87 -2.81 -0.39
CA VAL A 39 -5.32 -1.79 0.54
C VAL A 39 -4.14 -2.34 1.33
N GLU A 40 -4.27 -3.54 1.90
CA GLU A 40 -3.19 -4.18 2.66
C GLU A 40 -1.96 -4.49 1.79
N SER A 41 -2.17 -4.99 0.55
CA SER A 41 -1.10 -5.41 -0.35
C SER A 41 -0.17 -4.29 -0.79
N ILE A 42 -0.65 -3.04 -0.75
CA ILE A 42 0.11 -1.84 -1.10
C ILE A 42 1.26 -1.64 -0.12
N GLY A 43 1.13 -2.03 1.16
CA GLY A 43 2.21 -1.87 2.14
C GLY A 43 3.51 -2.61 1.78
N ASN A 44 3.45 -3.64 0.92
CA ASN A 44 4.64 -4.39 0.51
C ASN A 44 5.49 -3.64 -0.54
N ILE A 45 4.91 -2.66 -1.23
CA ILE A 45 5.57 -1.91 -2.31
C ILE A 45 5.88 -0.47 -1.94
N LEU A 46 5.40 0.01 -0.79
CA LEU A 46 5.62 1.38 -0.34
C LEU A 46 6.82 1.50 0.57
N ASP A 47 7.47 2.65 0.48
CA ASP A 47 8.40 3.14 1.50
C ASP A 47 7.73 4.17 2.41
N SER A 48 8.25 4.34 3.63
CA SER A 48 7.73 5.30 4.62
C SER A 48 7.65 6.75 4.11
N SER A 49 8.48 7.13 3.13
CA SER A 49 8.44 8.45 2.49
C SER A 49 7.14 8.72 1.72
N GLN A 50 6.46 7.66 1.24
CA GLN A 50 5.27 7.75 0.39
C GLN A 50 3.96 7.83 1.20
N GLU A 51 4.03 7.74 2.52
CA GLU A 51 2.85 7.68 3.39
C GLU A 51 1.87 8.86 3.14
N LYS A 52 2.39 10.08 3.04
CA LYS A 52 1.57 11.28 2.81
C LYS A 52 0.77 11.20 1.52
N GLU A 53 1.41 10.68 0.47
CA GLU A 53 0.78 10.50 -0.84
C GLU A 53 -0.34 9.47 -0.78
N VAL A 54 -0.10 8.35 -0.11
CA VAL A 54 -1.05 7.24 0.05
C VAL A 54 -2.28 7.69 0.85
N ARG A 55 -2.08 8.43 1.94
CA ARG A 55 -3.17 9.04 2.71
C ARG A 55 -4.01 9.99 1.85
N LYS A 56 -3.35 10.86 1.07
CA LYS A 56 -4.04 11.77 0.14
C LYS A 56 -4.86 11.00 -0.89
N PHE A 57 -4.30 9.93 -1.46
CA PHE A 57 -4.97 9.09 -2.44
C PHE A 57 -6.25 8.44 -1.89
N PHE A 58 -6.18 7.81 -0.71
CA PHE A 58 -7.35 7.15 -0.10
C PHE A 58 -8.36 8.15 0.49
N LYS A 59 -7.94 9.37 0.84
CA LYS A 59 -8.87 10.47 1.17
C LYS A 59 -9.69 10.90 -0.05
N GLN A 60 -9.08 10.94 -1.23
CA GLN A 60 -9.76 11.28 -2.49
C GLN A 60 -10.56 10.11 -3.06
N ASN A 61 -10.17 8.87 -2.74
CA ASN A 61 -10.79 7.65 -3.24
C ASN A 61 -11.17 6.72 -2.08
N PRO A 62 -12.16 7.10 -1.26
CA PRO A 62 -12.48 6.37 -0.04
C PRO A 62 -13.01 4.97 -0.34
N VAL A 63 -12.50 4.00 0.40
CA VAL A 63 -13.02 2.62 0.44
C VAL A 63 -13.54 2.37 1.84
N ARG A 64 -14.85 2.57 2.02
CA ARG A 64 -15.52 2.42 3.32
C ARG A 64 -15.25 1.05 3.93
N GLY A 65 -14.92 1.02 5.23
CA GLY A 65 -14.63 -0.20 5.97
C GLY A 65 -13.18 -0.68 5.86
N THR A 66 -12.30 0.10 5.22
CA THR A 66 -10.85 -0.20 5.12
C THR A 66 -9.98 0.80 5.88
N GLU A 67 -10.56 1.78 6.57
CA GLU A 67 -9.86 2.84 7.28
C GLU A 67 -8.87 2.25 8.29
N MET A 68 -9.29 1.28 9.11
CA MET A 68 -8.40 0.58 10.04
C MET A 68 -7.30 -0.20 9.31
N THR A 69 -7.61 -0.79 8.16
CA THR A 69 -6.61 -1.54 7.36
C THR A 69 -5.57 -0.60 6.77
N LEU A 70 -5.98 0.60 6.33
CA LEU A 70 -5.07 1.64 5.86
C LEU A 70 -4.11 2.05 6.98
N GLU A 71 -4.61 2.34 8.17
CA GLU A 71 -3.75 2.75 9.30
C GLU A 71 -2.79 1.63 9.72
N GLN A 72 -3.27 0.39 9.85
CA GLN A 72 -2.42 -0.76 10.20
C GLN A 72 -1.36 -1.04 9.14
N MET A 73 -1.71 -0.92 7.86
CA MET A 73 -0.77 -1.10 6.76
C MET A 73 0.31 -0.02 6.75
N LEU A 74 -0.06 1.26 6.95
CA LEU A 74 0.92 2.35 7.05
C LEU A 74 1.84 2.18 8.27
N GLU A 75 1.29 1.74 9.40
CA GLU A 75 2.10 1.46 10.59
C GLU A 75 3.15 0.36 10.33
N ARG A 76 2.76 -0.73 9.67
CA ARG A 76 3.71 -1.78 9.25
C ARG A 76 4.82 -1.24 8.36
N VAL A 77 4.49 -0.35 7.40
CA VAL A 77 5.50 0.29 6.52
C VAL A 77 6.51 1.09 7.35
N ARG A 78 6.06 1.84 8.36
CA ARG A 78 6.96 2.60 9.26
C ARG A 78 7.85 1.67 10.07
N ILE A 79 7.28 0.63 10.68
CA ILE A 79 8.02 -0.36 11.46
C ILE A 79 9.10 -1.02 10.61
N HIS A 80 8.75 -1.48 9.40
CA HIS A 80 9.71 -2.09 8.47
C HIS A 80 10.82 -1.12 8.06
N SER A 81 10.47 0.13 7.74
CA SER A 81 11.47 1.15 7.37
C SER A 81 12.45 1.42 8.51
N LYS A 82 11.94 1.54 9.75
CA LYS A 82 12.77 1.75 10.95
C LYS A 82 13.67 0.55 11.24
N PHE A 83 13.12 -0.66 11.11
CA PHE A 83 13.87 -1.90 11.28
C PHE A 83 15.02 -2.00 10.26
N LEU A 84 14.75 -1.74 8.98
CA LEU A 84 15.76 -1.73 7.93
C LEU A 84 16.87 -0.70 8.21
N SER A 85 16.51 0.52 8.63
CA SER A 85 17.48 1.56 8.98
C SER A 85 18.35 1.16 10.16
N ASN A 86 17.79 0.48 11.17
CA ASN A 86 18.56 0.00 12.31
C ASN A 86 19.53 -1.11 11.90
N LEU A 87 19.09 -2.08 11.11
CA LEU A 87 19.96 -3.14 10.58
C LEU A 87 21.11 -2.55 9.76
N GLN A 88 20.82 -1.57 8.90
CA GLN A 88 21.87 -0.90 8.12
C GLN A 88 22.92 -0.22 9.00
N LYS A 89 22.56 0.28 10.19
CA LYS A 89 23.51 0.89 11.13
C LYS A 89 24.31 -0.14 11.93
N GLU A 90 23.73 -1.29 12.21
CA GLU A 90 24.37 -2.37 12.98
C GLU A 90 25.41 -3.13 12.15
N PHE A 91 25.17 -3.27 10.84
CA PHE A 91 26.02 -4.02 9.91
C PHE A 91 26.78 -3.12 8.91
N ALA A 92 26.83 -1.80 9.14
CA ALA A 92 27.70 -0.87 8.42
C ALA A 92 29.07 -0.78 9.09
#